data_AF-Q4D966-F1
#
_entry.id   AF-Q4D966-F1
#
_cell.length_a   1.000
_cell.length_b   1.000
_cell.length_c   1.000
_cell.angle_alpha   90.00
_cell.angle_beta   90.00
_cell.angle_gamma   90.00
#
_symmetry.space_group_name_H-M   'P 1'
#
loop_
_entity.id
_entity.type
_entity.pdbx_description
1 polymer ?
#
loop_
_entity_poly.entity_id
_entity_poly.type
_entity_poly.pdbx_seq_one_letter_code
_entity_poly.pdbx_strand_id
1 'polypeptide(L)'
;EGTSPREVTHEELAEFACTVFRAVSENSISEGCTSLAAACLNYIFVFSRHIESIVESHVLYYYSYLCEDFEGTICSVEEYVTYARPMHELGVALIEFALKSPTALLFWQRIKLAKNVFINLYNVNTSCHCSKIKELVKAIPGQQRETLNLLSRVFLIMASRAPKKEGLRLLEQAEKCLRDCLPTEQDTDDEAMDAAESQHNHRSGGFDELDENLEEMEPSSLAMLYFRLATLLLLYGDTNKTREAEALKAQGDALIAKAKAASAVKGAAT
;
A
#
# COMPACT_ATOMS: atom_id res chain seq x y z
N GLU A 1 13.25 54.17 -4.91
CA GLU A 1 12.17 54.38 -3.93
C GLU A 1 11.12 53.30 -4.14
N GLY A 2 10.74 52.55 -3.10
CA GLY A 2 9.41 51.90 -3.05
C GLY A 2 9.23 50.42 -3.42
N THR A 3 10.26 49.56 -3.47
CA THR A 3 10.01 48.11 -3.60
C THR A 3 9.64 47.50 -2.26
N SER A 4 8.39 47.70 -1.81
CA SER A 4 7.80 46.79 -0.83
C SER A 4 7.86 45.37 -1.37
N PRO A 5 8.22 44.35 -0.57
CA PRO A 5 8.21 42.96 -1.02
C PRO A 5 6.85 42.65 -1.65
N ARG A 6 6.86 42.16 -2.90
CA ARG A 6 5.63 41.69 -3.54
C ARG A 6 5.08 40.55 -2.70
N GLU A 7 3.78 40.59 -2.38
CA GLU A 7 3.12 39.44 -1.76
C GLU A 7 3.27 38.24 -2.69
N VAL A 8 4.02 37.23 -2.23
CA VAL A 8 4.23 35.98 -2.95
C VAL A 8 3.05 35.08 -2.65
N THR A 9 2.43 34.53 -3.69
CA THR A 9 1.35 33.57 -3.50
C THR A 9 1.88 32.27 -2.89
N HIS A 10 1.05 31.55 -2.15
CA HIS A 10 1.43 30.24 -1.62
C HIS A 10 1.88 29.26 -2.72
N GLU A 11 1.36 29.43 -3.94
CA GLU A 11 1.68 28.60 -5.10
C GLU A 11 3.10 28.86 -5.60
N GLU A 12 3.47 30.13 -5.77
CA GLU A 12 4.84 30.54 -6.15
C GLU A 12 5.86 30.09 -5.09
N LEU A 13 5.52 30.20 -3.81
CA LEU A 13 6.39 29.72 -2.72
C LEU A 13 6.58 28.21 -2.78
N ALA A 14 5.52 27.44 -3.05
CA ALA A 14 5.59 25.99 -3.16
C ALA A 14 6.43 25.54 -4.37
N GLU A 15 6.29 26.21 -5.52
CA GLU A 15 7.09 25.94 -6.72
C GLU A 15 8.59 26.23 -6.49
N PHE A 16 8.89 27.37 -5.85
CA PHE A 16 10.26 27.70 -5.47
C PHE A 16 10.84 26.68 -4.49
N ALA A 17 10.08 26.31 -3.45
CA ALA A 17 10.50 25.30 -2.48
C ALA A 17 10.76 23.94 -3.15
N CYS A 18 9.88 23.48 -4.04
CA CYS A 18 10.07 22.24 -4.79
C CYS A 18 11.35 22.26 -5.63
N THR A 19 11.70 23.41 -6.22
CA THR A 19 12.94 23.59 -6.98
C THR A 19 14.17 23.45 -6.08
N VAL A 20 14.14 24.09 -4.90
CA VAL A 20 15.22 23.96 -3.90
C VAL A 20 15.34 22.52 -3.40
N PHE A 21 14.22 21.88 -3.03
CA PHE A 21 14.22 20.49 -2.57
C PHE A 21 14.71 19.51 -3.63
N ARG A 22 14.44 19.75 -4.91
CA ARG A 22 14.99 18.92 -5.99
C ARG A 22 16.52 19.02 -6.02
N ALA A 23 17.07 20.22 -6.01
CA ALA A 23 18.52 20.43 -6.00
C ALA A 23 19.19 19.81 -4.76
N VAL A 24 18.56 19.95 -3.58
CA VAL A 24 19.06 19.33 -2.34
C VAL A 24 18.97 17.81 -2.42
N SER A 25 17.88 17.25 -2.97
CA SER A 25 17.71 15.81 -3.15
C SER A 25 18.77 15.23 -4.07
N GLU A 26 18.99 15.83 -5.24
CA GLU A 26 20.02 15.41 -6.20
C GLU A 26 21.43 15.45 -5.58
N ASN A 27 21.77 16.53 -4.85
CA ASN A 27 23.05 16.62 -4.17
C ASN A 27 23.18 15.62 -3.00
N SER A 28 22.08 15.37 -2.29
CA SER A 28 22.06 14.37 -1.21
C SER A 28 22.25 12.96 -1.77
N ILE A 29 21.71 12.68 -2.97
CA ILE A 29 21.93 11.42 -3.67
C ILE A 29 23.42 11.25 -4.00
N SER A 30 24.07 12.28 -4.56
CA SER A 30 25.49 12.22 -4.91
C SER A 30 26.41 12.05 -3.69
N GLU A 31 26.04 12.62 -2.55
CA GLU A 31 26.80 12.53 -1.29
C GLU A 31 26.43 11.29 -0.44
N GLY A 32 25.52 10.42 -0.91
CA GLY A 32 25.11 9.22 -0.18
C GLY A 32 24.22 9.48 1.03
N CYS A 33 23.62 10.67 1.15
CA CYS A 33 22.75 11.07 2.24
C CYS A 33 21.29 10.63 1.99
N THR A 34 21.04 9.32 2.10
CA THR A 34 19.76 8.67 1.75
C THR A 34 18.54 9.24 2.49
N SER A 35 18.61 9.42 3.81
CA SER A 35 17.49 9.96 4.61
C SER A 35 17.13 11.40 4.21
N LEU A 36 18.13 12.23 3.95
CA LEU A 36 17.92 13.62 3.54
C LEU A 36 17.28 13.69 2.14
N ALA A 37 17.77 12.86 1.21
CA ALA A 37 17.19 12.75 -0.11
C ALA A 37 15.72 12.29 -0.04
N ALA A 38 15.41 11.25 0.74
CA ALA A 38 14.03 10.77 0.94
C ALA A 38 13.12 11.83 1.58
N ALA A 39 13.62 12.58 2.57
CA ALA A 39 12.87 13.67 3.17
C ALA A 39 12.52 14.77 2.14
N CYS A 40 13.47 15.14 1.27
CA CYS A 40 13.23 16.10 0.19
C CYS A 40 12.16 15.60 -0.80
N LEU A 41 12.18 14.30 -1.13
CA LEU A 41 11.20 13.70 -2.04
C LEU A 41 9.77 13.80 -1.50
N ASN A 42 9.58 13.53 -0.21
CA ASN A 42 8.27 13.69 0.44
C ASN A 42 7.74 15.13 0.30
N TYR A 43 8.59 16.15 0.46
CA TYR A 43 8.18 17.54 0.22
C TYR A 43 7.79 17.77 -1.25
N ILE A 44 8.56 17.25 -2.20
CA ILE A 44 8.25 17.35 -3.63
C ILE A 44 6.92 16.67 -3.95
N PHE A 45 6.67 15.47 -3.41
CA PHE A 45 5.44 14.71 -3.63
C PHE A 45 4.21 15.45 -3.10
N VAL A 46 4.30 16.05 -1.90
CA VAL A 46 3.18 16.73 -1.26
C VAL A 46 2.87 18.09 -1.90
N PHE A 47 3.88 18.87 -2.29
CA PHE A 47 3.69 20.27 -2.68
C PHE A 47 3.80 20.52 -4.18
N SER A 48 4.43 19.64 -4.95
CA SER A 48 4.56 19.86 -6.40
C SER A 48 3.23 19.62 -7.12
N ARG A 49 2.90 20.51 -8.05
CA ARG A 49 1.76 20.36 -8.96
C ARG A 49 2.12 19.62 -10.25
N HIS A 50 3.40 19.36 -10.48
CA HIS A 50 3.92 18.82 -11.71
C HIS A 50 4.26 17.34 -11.52
N ILE A 51 3.40 16.46 -12.02
CA ILE A 51 3.58 15.02 -11.87
C ILE A 51 4.89 14.54 -12.51
N GLU A 52 5.32 15.19 -13.60
CA GLU A 52 6.60 14.95 -14.27
C GLU A 52 7.77 15.18 -13.31
N SER A 53 7.76 16.32 -12.61
CA SER A 53 8.77 16.70 -11.63
C SER A 53 8.85 15.74 -10.44
N ILE A 54 7.71 15.27 -9.96
CA ILE A 54 7.62 14.26 -8.90
C ILE A 54 8.28 12.98 -9.39
N VAL A 55 7.81 12.45 -10.53
CA VAL A 55 8.29 11.18 -11.09
C VAL A 55 9.79 11.24 -11.39
N GLU A 56 10.30 12.30 -12.02
CA GLU A 56 11.73 12.44 -12.34
C GLU A 56 12.61 12.36 -11.10
N SER A 57 12.27 13.12 -10.06
CA SER A 57 13.05 13.16 -8.80
C SER A 57 13.02 11.80 -8.09
N HIS A 58 11.85 11.16 -8.05
CA HIS A 58 11.70 9.86 -7.38
C HIS A 58 12.32 8.70 -8.18
N VAL A 59 12.27 8.75 -9.51
CA VAL A 59 12.91 7.76 -10.38
C VAL A 59 14.43 7.80 -10.21
N LEU A 60 15.02 9.00 -10.10
CA LEU A 60 16.45 9.15 -9.82
C LEU A 60 16.83 8.46 -8.50
N TYR A 61 16.06 8.72 -7.44
CA TYR A 61 16.27 8.07 -6.13
C TYR A 61 16.10 6.56 -6.19
N TYR A 62 15.02 6.09 -6.84
CA TYR A 62 14.73 4.67 -7.00
C TYR A 62 15.87 3.92 -7.68
N TYR A 63 16.39 4.43 -8.80
CA TYR A 63 17.52 3.81 -9.48
C TYR A 63 18.85 3.97 -8.74
N SER A 64 18.99 4.97 -7.89
CA SER A 64 20.22 5.18 -7.10
C SER A 64 20.31 4.25 -5.88
N TYR A 65 19.17 3.88 -5.28
CA TYR A 65 19.17 3.17 -3.99
C TYR A 65 18.25 1.94 -3.88
N LEU A 66 17.20 1.82 -4.69
CA LEU A 66 16.06 0.92 -4.39
C LEU A 66 15.76 -0.11 -5.49
N CYS A 67 16.38 0.03 -6.66
CA CYS A 67 16.07 -0.82 -7.81
C CYS A 67 16.68 -2.22 -7.70
N GLU A 68 17.72 -2.37 -6.88
CA GLU A 68 18.32 -3.66 -6.53
C GLU A 68 17.54 -4.31 -5.39
N ASP A 69 17.58 -5.64 -5.34
CA ASP A 69 16.89 -6.40 -4.30
C ASP A 69 17.45 -6.00 -2.92
N PHE A 70 16.56 -5.55 -2.04
CA PHE A 70 16.94 -5.18 -0.68
C PHE A 70 17.37 -6.43 0.10
N GLU A 71 18.68 -6.60 0.30
CA GLU A 71 19.27 -7.74 1.04
C GLU A 71 19.54 -7.43 2.53
N GLY A 72 19.15 -6.24 3.00
CA GLY A 72 19.46 -5.76 4.36
C GLY A 72 18.46 -6.18 5.45
N THR A 73 18.87 -6.03 6.71
CA THR A 73 17.92 -5.98 7.83
C THR A 73 17.61 -4.53 8.15
N ILE A 74 16.34 -4.14 8.13
CA ILE A 74 15.92 -2.80 8.55
C ILE A 74 16.02 -2.70 10.07
N CYS A 75 16.81 -1.74 10.56
CA CYS A 75 17.17 -1.61 11.96
C CYS A 75 16.48 -0.43 12.66
N SER A 76 15.74 0.42 11.93
CA SER A 76 15.02 1.56 12.50
C SER A 76 13.78 1.96 11.70
N VAL A 77 12.89 2.72 12.33
CA VAL A 77 11.74 3.34 11.64
C VAL A 77 12.21 4.31 10.56
N GLU A 78 13.28 5.06 10.81
CA GLU A 78 13.85 6.01 9.83
C GLU A 78 14.31 5.29 8.56
N GLU A 79 15.04 4.19 8.73
CA GLU A 79 15.52 3.38 7.61
C GLU A 79 14.34 2.79 6.83
N TYR A 80 13.34 2.24 7.51
CA TYR A 80 12.12 1.74 6.87
C TYR A 80 11.45 2.83 6.02
N VAL A 81 11.24 4.01 6.60
CA VAL A 81 10.59 5.14 5.93
C VAL A 81 11.41 5.63 4.73
N THR A 82 12.73 5.63 4.84
CA THR A 82 13.67 6.05 3.79
C THR A 82 13.55 5.17 2.54
N TYR A 83 13.24 3.88 2.70
CA TYR A 83 13.03 2.97 1.59
C TYR A 83 11.56 2.92 1.14
N ALA A 84 10.63 2.70 2.07
CA ALA A 84 9.25 2.39 1.77
C ALA A 84 8.49 3.60 1.20
N ARG A 85 8.69 4.80 1.78
CA ARG A 85 7.92 5.98 1.39
C ARG A 85 8.21 6.45 -0.04
N PRO A 86 9.47 6.64 -0.47
CA PRO A 86 9.75 7.05 -1.84
C PRO A 86 9.23 6.06 -2.88
N MET A 87 9.21 4.74 -2.59
CA MET A 87 8.60 3.75 -3.48
C MET A 87 7.09 3.87 -3.54
N HIS A 88 6.43 4.04 -2.39
CA HIS A 88 4.97 4.25 -2.35
C HIS A 88 4.59 5.49 -3.17
N GLU A 89 5.23 6.63 -2.89
CA GLU A 89 5.02 7.91 -3.56
C GLU A 89 5.26 7.79 -5.08
N LEU A 90 6.39 7.18 -5.47
CA LEU A 90 6.70 6.93 -6.88
C LEU A 90 5.64 6.04 -7.56
N GLY A 91 5.23 4.95 -6.91
CA GLY A 91 4.23 4.04 -7.46
C GLY A 91 2.89 4.72 -7.70
N VAL A 92 2.42 5.53 -6.75
CA VAL A 92 1.18 6.32 -6.87
C VAL A 92 1.31 7.35 -7.99
N ALA A 93 2.41 8.10 -8.03
CA ALA A 93 2.67 9.10 -9.06
C ALA A 93 2.74 8.48 -10.46
N LEU A 94 3.37 7.31 -10.60
CA LEU A 94 3.47 6.60 -11.87
C LEU A 94 2.13 6.08 -12.39
N ILE A 95 1.19 5.69 -11.52
CA ILE A 95 -0.18 5.33 -11.95
C ILE A 95 -0.83 6.55 -12.61
N GLU A 96 -0.82 7.70 -11.95
CA GLU A 96 -1.41 8.93 -12.48
C GLU A 96 -0.72 9.36 -13.78
N PHE A 97 0.60 9.32 -13.80
CA PHE A 97 1.38 9.70 -14.97
C PHE A 97 1.18 8.74 -16.15
N ALA A 98 1.00 7.45 -15.89
CA ALA A 98 0.65 6.47 -16.90
C ALA A 98 -0.72 6.78 -17.51
N LEU A 99 -1.73 7.10 -16.70
CA LEU A 99 -3.08 7.41 -17.17
C LEU A 99 -3.14 8.67 -18.04
N LYS A 100 -2.26 9.65 -17.80
CA LYS A 100 -2.12 10.88 -18.62
C LYS A 100 -1.19 10.74 -19.83
N SER A 101 -0.71 9.53 -20.15
CA SER A 101 0.27 9.34 -21.23
C SER A 101 -0.34 9.64 -22.62
N PRO A 102 0.36 10.39 -23.49
CA PRO A 102 -0.15 10.73 -24.82
C PRO A 102 -0.06 9.57 -25.82
N THR A 103 0.73 8.54 -25.52
CA THR A 103 0.91 7.37 -26.39
C THR A 103 0.83 6.08 -25.59
N ALA A 104 0.46 4.98 -26.27
CA ALA A 104 0.43 3.66 -25.68
C ALA A 104 1.83 3.21 -25.20
N LEU A 105 2.90 3.58 -25.90
CA LEU A 105 4.27 3.26 -25.53
C LEU A 105 4.62 3.85 -24.15
N LEU A 106 4.38 5.17 -23.96
CA LEU A 106 4.65 5.85 -22.70
C LEU A 106 3.76 5.31 -21.57
N PHE A 107 2.49 5.02 -21.86
CA PHE A 107 1.61 4.36 -20.90
C PHE A 107 2.20 3.05 -20.40
N TRP A 108 2.58 2.15 -21.32
CA TRP A 108 3.11 0.84 -20.97
C TRP A 108 4.44 0.90 -20.24
N GLN A 109 5.32 1.86 -20.57
CA GLN A 109 6.57 2.07 -19.84
C GLN A 109 6.31 2.50 -18.39
N ARG A 110 5.47 3.52 -18.18
CA ARG A 110 5.16 4.07 -16.85
C ARG A 110 4.43 3.06 -15.96
N ILE A 111 3.41 2.36 -16.49
CA ILE A 111 2.64 1.40 -15.69
C ILE A 111 3.44 0.14 -15.34
N LYS A 112 4.37 -0.29 -16.21
CA LYS A 112 5.27 -1.40 -15.90
C LYS A 112 6.28 -1.01 -14.83
N LEU A 113 6.77 0.23 -14.84
CA LEU A 113 7.61 0.74 -13.77
C LEU A 113 6.83 0.80 -12.44
N ALA A 114 5.59 1.31 -12.44
CA ALA A 114 4.73 1.31 -11.25
C ALA A 114 4.57 -0.11 -10.67
N LYS A 115 4.30 -1.10 -11.53
CA LYS A 115 4.22 -2.51 -11.13
C LYS A 115 5.49 -2.99 -10.43
N ASN A 116 6.67 -2.71 -11.00
CA ASN A 116 7.94 -3.14 -10.43
C ASN A 116 8.23 -2.43 -9.09
N VAL A 117 7.94 -1.13 -8.99
CA VAL A 117 8.09 -0.36 -7.75
C VAL A 117 7.23 -0.94 -6.63
N PHE A 118 5.97 -1.30 -6.91
CA PHE A 118 5.12 -1.92 -5.88
C PHE A 118 5.54 -3.35 -5.50
N ILE A 119 6.13 -4.11 -6.44
CA ILE A 119 6.72 -5.42 -6.11
C ILE A 119 7.91 -5.23 -5.16
N ASN A 120 8.80 -4.29 -5.45
CA ASN A 120 9.94 -3.99 -4.59
C ASN A 120 9.50 -3.47 -3.22
N LEU A 121 8.49 -2.60 -3.16
CA LEU A 121 7.89 -2.14 -1.90
C LEU A 121 7.31 -3.30 -1.10
N TYR A 122 6.57 -4.21 -1.75
CA TYR A 122 6.02 -5.38 -1.08
C TYR A 122 7.14 -6.27 -0.52
N ASN A 123 8.21 -6.50 -1.28
CA ASN A 123 9.38 -7.25 -0.81
C ASN A 123 10.04 -6.57 0.40
N VAL A 124 10.19 -5.25 0.41
CA VAL A 124 10.70 -4.51 1.59
C VAL A 124 9.80 -4.73 2.81
N ASN A 125 8.48 -4.64 2.60
CA ASN A 125 7.51 -4.84 3.68
C ASN A 125 7.52 -6.29 4.20
N THR A 126 7.81 -7.28 3.37
CA THR A 126 7.89 -8.70 3.77
C THR A 126 9.25 -9.05 4.39
N SER A 127 10.34 -8.43 3.92
CA SER A 127 11.71 -8.69 4.40
C SER A 127 12.06 -7.96 5.70
N CYS A 128 11.26 -6.98 6.15
CA CYS A 128 11.47 -6.29 7.44
C CYS A 128 11.20 -7.24 8.61
N HIS A 129 12.23 -7.92 9.10
CA HIS A 129 12.17 -8.75 10.31
C HIS A 129 12.27 -7.87 11.56
N CYS A 130 11.31 -6.96 11.69
CA CYS A 130 11.38 -5.83 12.60
C CYS A 130 10.70 -6.14 13.94
N SER A 131 10.78 -7.40 14.42
CA SER A 131 10.09 -7.90 15.63
C SER A 131 10.41 -7.11 16.90
N LYS A 132 11.51 -6.35 16.90
CA LYS A 132 11.94 -5.49 18.02
C LYS A 132 11.39 -4.06 17.96
N ILE A 133 10.87 -3.62 16.81
CA ILE A 133 10.40 -2.25 16.58
C ILE A 133 8.87 -2.27 16.56
N LYS A 134 8.26 -2.03 17.73
CA LYS A 134 6.80 -2.16 17.95
C LYS A 134 5.97 -1.37 16.93
N GLU A 135 6.46 -0.20 16.55
CA GLU A 135 5.82 0.68 15.56
C GLU A 135 5.75 0.03 14.17
N LEU A 136 6.82 -0.65 13.76
CA LEU A 136 6.89 -1.33 12.46
C LEU A 136 6.06 -2.61 12.47
N VAL A 137 6.13 -3.40 13.55
CA VAL A 137 5.29 -4.60 13.71
C VAL A 137 3.81 -4.27 13.54
N LYS A 138 3.36 -3.13 14.10
CA LYS A 138 1.99 -2.66 13.95
C LYS A 138 1.69 -2.11 12.55
N ALA A 139 2.59 -1.34 11.96
CA ALA A 139 2.31 -0.62 10.71
C ALA A 139 2.44 -1.49 9.45
N ILE A 140 3.39 -2.42 9.41
CA ILE A 140 3.77 -3.19 8.22
C ILE A 140 2.58 -3.99 7.65
N PRO A 141 1.77 -4.72 8.42
CA PRO A 141 0.63 -5.46 7.87
C PRO A 141 -0.34 -4.55 7.11
N GLY A 142 -0.64 -3.36 7.66
CA GLY A 142 -1.42 -2.33 6.97
C GLY A 142 -0.78 -1.87 5.66
N GLN A 143 0.54 -1.62 5.67
CA GLN A 143 1.31 -1.20 4.50
C GLN A 143 1.40 -2.30 3.42
N GLN A 144 1.51 -3.56 3.81
CA GLN A 144 1.47 -4.71 2.90
C GLN A 144 0.12 -4.78 2.20
N ARG A 145 -0.99 -4.67 2.94
CA ARG A 145 -2.35 -4.67 2.37
C ARG A 145 -2.58 -3.50 1.43
N GLU A 146 -2.11 -2.30 1.79
CA GLU A 146 -2.18 -1.12 0.92
C GLU A 146 -1.38 -1.34 -0.38
N THR A 147 -0.17 -1.88 -0.27
CA THR A 147 0.69 -2.16 -1.42
C THR A 147 0.06 -3.19 -2.36
N LEU A 148 -0.50 -4.28 -1.82
CA LEU A 148 -1.24 -5.29 -2.58
C LEU A 148 -2.48 -4.68 -3.26
N ASN A 149 -3.18 -3.77 -2.58
CA ASN A 149 -4.31 -3.08 -3.18
C ASN A 149 -3.88 -2.22 -4.38
N LEU A 150 -2.80 -1.45 -4.24
CA LEU A 150 -2.24 -0.64 -5.34
C LEU A 150 -1.74 -1.52 -6.49
N LEU A 151 -1.09 -2.64 -6.18
CA LEU A 151 -0.64 -3.62 -7.19
C LEU A 151 -1.83 -4.24 -7.94
N SER A 152 -2.93 -4.57 -7.24
CA SER A 152 -4.17 -5.04 -7.88
C SER A 152 -4.75 -4.01 -8.86
N ARG A 153 -4.72 -2.72 -8.47
CA ARG A 153 -5.16 -1.61 -9.33
C ARG A 153 -4.28 -1.47 -10.56
N VAL A 154 -2.96 -1.60 -10.42
CA VAL A 154 -2.02 -1.59 -11.56
C VAL A 154 -2.36 -2.72 -12.52
N PHE A 155 -2.57 -3.94 -12.02
CA PHE A 155 -2.93 -5.08 -12.86
C PHE A 155 -4.28 -4.89 -13.56
N LEU A 156 -5.30 -4.34 -12.90
CA LEU A 156 -6.59 -4.00 -13.52
C LEU A 156 -6.44 -2.97 -14.65
N ILE A 157 -5.65 -1.91 -14.42
CA ILE A 157 -5.36 -0.88 -15.43
C ILE A 157 -4.65 -1.52 -16.63
N MET A 158 -3.65 -2.37 -16.39
CA MET A 158 -2.96 -3.10 -17.45
C MET A 158 -3.92 -4.05 -18.21
N ALA A 159 -4.76 -4.80 -17.49
CA ALA A 159 -5.71 -5.75 -18.07
C ALA A 159 -6.70 -5.07 -19.03
N SER A 160 -7.19 -3.88 -18.66
CA SER A 160 -8.13 -3.09 -19.47
C SER A 160 -7.60 -2.68 -20.84
N ARG A 161 -6.27 -2.73 -21.04
CA ARG A 161 -5.58 -2.31 -22.28
C ARG A 161 -4.81 -3.44 -22.96
N ALA A 162 -4.73 -4.61 -22.33
CA ALA A 162 -4.00 -5.75 -22.85
C ALA A 162 -4.86 -6.55 -23.85
N PRO A 163 -4.24 -7.28 -24.78
CA PRO A 163 -4.95 -8.29 -25.58
C PRO A 163 -5.62 -9.33 -24.66
N LYS A 164 -6.77 -9.88 -25.07
CA LYS A 164 -7.65 -10.73 -24.24
C LYS A 164 -6.92 -11.79 -23.39
N LYS A 165 -5.98 -12.55 -23.98
CA LYS A 165 -5.23 -13.60 -23.26
C LYS A 165 -4.36 -13.02 -22.14
N GLU A 166 -3.67 -11.91 -22.40
CA GLU A 166 -2.83 -11.24 -21.42
C GLU A 166 -3.68 -10.48 -20.40
N GLY A 167 -4.83 -9.92 -20.83
CA GLY A 167 -5.82 -9.32 -19.96
C GLY A 167 -6.32 -10.29 -18.89
N LEU A 168 -6.66 -11.52 -19.26
CA LEU A 168 -7.05 -12.57 -18.31
C LEU A 168 -5.94 -12.88 -17.30
N ARG A 169 -4.69 -13.05 -17.76
CA ARG A 169 -3.54 -13.29 -16.88
C ARG A 169 -3.34 -12.14 -15.88
N LEU A 170 -3.55 -10.90 -16.31
CA LEU A 170 -3.46 -9.72 -15.43
C LEU A 170 -4.63 -9.64 -14.45
N LEU A 171 -5.84 -10.04 -14.85
CA LEU A 171 -6.98 -10.16 -13.94
C LEU A 171 -6.71 -11.20 -12.83
N GLU A 172 -6.12 -12.34 -13.18
CA GLU A 172 -5.74 -13.37 -12.21
C GLU A 172 -4.71 -12.85 -11.19
N GLN A 173 -3.75 -12.04 -11.63
CA GLN A 173 -2.79 -11.39 -10.73
C GLN A 173 -3.45 -10.35 -9.81
N ALA A 174 -4.38 -9.56 -10.35
CA ALA A 174 -5.16 -8.61 -9.54
C ALA A 174 -6.01 -9.33 -8.49
N GLU A 175 -6.64 -10.46 -8.87
CA GLU A 175 -7.40 -11.31 -7.96
C GLU A 175 -6.51 -11.83 -6.83
N LYS A 176 -5.33 -12.37 -7.17
CA LYS A 176 -4.37 -12.89 -6.19
C LYS A 176 -4.01 -11.81 -5.17
N CYS A 177 -3.66 -10.61 -5.62
CA CYS A 177 -3.33 -9.50 -4.71
C CYS A 177 -4.48 -9.14 -3.76
N LEU A 178 -5.74 -9.13 -4.23
CA LEU A 178 -6.88 -8.83 -3.38
C LEU A 178 -7.21 -9.96 -2.39
N ARG A 179 -7.00 -11.22 -2.79
CA ARG A 179 -7.18 -12.36 -1.87
C ARG A 179 -6.12 -12.36 -0.77
N ASP A 180 -4.87 -12.05 -1.11
CA ASP A 180 -3.77 -11.92 -0.15
C ASP A 180 -3.97 -10.74 0.84
N CYS A 181 -4.95 -9.84 0.59
CA CYS A 181 -5.35 -8.81 1.55
C CYS A 181 -6.38 -9.28 2.59
N LEU A 182 -7.08 -10.40 2.35
CA LEU A 182 -8.10 -10.89 3.28
C LEU A 182 -7.41 -11.45 4.53
N PRO A 183 -8.02 -11.29 5.73
CA PRO A 183 -7.56 -12.01 6.90
C PRO A 183 -7.51 -13.50 6.58
N THR A 184 -6.38 -14.16 6.88
CA THR A 184 -6.34 -15.61 6.90
C THR A 184 -7.42 -16.04 7.89
N GLU A 185 -8.31 -16.94 7.48
CA GLU A 185 -9.20 -17.62 8.44
C GLU A 185 -8.27 -18.29 9.45
N GLN A 186 -8.10 -17.70 10.64
CA GLN A 186 -7.52 -18.43 11.76
C GLN A 186 -8.51 -19.54 12.06
N ASP A 187 -8.01 -20.76 12.11
CA ASP A 187 -8.76 -21.94 12.52
C ASP A 187 -9.41 -21.68 13.89
N THR A 188 -10.62 -21.12 13.89
CA THR A 188 -11.46 -20.98 15.09
C THR A 188 -11.95 -22.34 15.63
N ASP A 189 -11.40 -23.44 15.12
CA ASP A 189 -11.67 -24.80 15.57
C ASP A 189 -10.70 -25.26 16.68
N ASP A 190 -9.55 -24.61 16.88
CA ASP A 190 -8.59 -25.03 17.93
C ASP A 190 -8.98 -24.51 19.33
N GLU A 191 -9.58 -23.32 19.45
CA GLU A 191 -10.07 -22.79 20.74
C GLU A 191 -11.32 -23.53 21.28
N ALA A 192 -12.06 -24.22 20.40
CA ALA A 192 -13.19 -25.06 20.80
C ALA A 192 -12.77 -26.46 21.28
N MET A 193 -11.57 -26.92 20.89
CA MET A 193 -11.02 -28.23 21.30
C MET A 193 -10.24 -28.14 22.62
N ASP A 194 -9.55 -27.04 22.88
CA ASP A 194 -8.78 -26.86 24.14
C ASP A 194 -9.67 -26.63 25.38
N ALA A 195 -10.92 -26.23 25.20
CA ALA A 195 -11.91 -26.15 26.28
C ALA A 195 -12.43 -27.53 26.73
N ALA A 196 -12.18 -28.60 25.96
CA ALA A 196 -12.63 -29.95 26.25
C ALA A 196 -11.54 -30.86 26.87
N GLU A 197 -10.25 -30.52 26.73
CA GLU A 197 -9.13 -31.37 27.18
C GLU A 197 -8.31 -30.81 28.36
N SER A 198 -8.59 -29.58 28.82
CA SER A 198 -7.81 -28.88 29.86
C SER A 198 -8.13 -29.28 31.32
N GLN A 199 -8.48 -30.54 31.57
CA GLN A 199 -8.67 -31.11 32.92
C GLN A 199 -7.42 -31.78 33.53
N HIS A 200 -6.26 -31.78 32.87
CA HIS A 200 -5.07 -32.41 33.44
C HIS A 200 -3.76 -31.64 33.21
N ASN A 201 -3.13 -31.31 34.35
CA ASN A 201 -1.70 -31.07 34.60
C ASN A 201 -1.12 -29.67 34.40
N HIS A 202 -0.91 -29.01 35.55
CA HIS A 202 0.20 -28.10 35.84
C HIS A 202 1.55 -28.58 35.29
N ARG A 203 2.21 -27.75 34.45
CA ARG A 203 3.62 -27.33 34.65
C ARG A 203 4.13 -26.44 33.50
N SER A 204 4.54 -25.23 33.90
CA SER A 204 5.79 -24.58 33.49
C SER A 204 5.97 -24.11 32.03
N GLY A 205 6.14 -22.80 31.88
CA GLY A 205 7.05 -22.23 30.88
C GLY A 205 6.42 -21.11 30.06
N GLY A 206 6.75 -19.86 30.39
CA GLY A 206 6.18 -18.68 29.76
C GLY A 206 6.46 -18.58 28.27
N PHE A 207 5.40 -18.39 27.49
CA PHE A 207 5.41 -17.97 26.08
C PHE A 207 4.10 -17.24 25.70
N ASP A 208 3.40 -16.64 26.67
CA ASP A 208 1.99 -16.21 26.57
C ASP A 208 1.76 -14.72 26.21
N GLU A 209 2.73 -14.01 25.62
CA GLU A 209 2.61 -12.56 25.34
C GLU A 209 2.78 -12.15 23.87
N LEU A 210 2.76 -13.09 22.92
CA LEU A 210 3.02 -12.78 21.50
C LEU A 210 1.84 -12.94 20.53
N ASP A 211 0.68 -13.40 20.99
CA ASP A 211 -0.45 -13.75 20.10
C ASP A 211 -1.59 -12.70 20.01
N GLU A 212 -1.50 -11.57 20.74
CA GLU A 212 -2.51 -10.49 20.68
C GLU A 212 -2.33 -9.52 19.49
N ASN A 213 -1.45 -9.82 18.52
CA ASN A 213 -1.09 -8.88 17.44
C ASN A 213 -1.76 -9.13 16.07
N LEU A 214 -2.76 -10.02 15.96
CA LEU A 214 -3.62 -10.00 14.78
C LEU A 214 -4.50 -8.75 14.80
N GLU A 215 -4.11 -7.74 14.02
CA GLU A 215 -4.95 -6.58 13.72
C GLU A 215 -6.33 -7.06 13.25
N GLU A 216 -7.33 -6.96 14.13
CA GLU A 216 -8.73 -6.98 13.71
C GLU A 216 -8.91 -5.82 12.72
N MET A 217 -8.99 -6.15 11.43
CA MET A 217 -9.25 -5.18 10.39
C MET A 217 -10.58 -4.48 10.67
N GLU A 218 -10.61 -3.15 10.62
CA GLU A 218 -11.84 -2.40 10.81
C GLU A 218 -12.93 -2.96 9.86
N PRO A 219 -14.15 -3.27 10.35
CA PRO A 219 -15.18 -3.91 9.54
C PRO A 219 -15.50 -3.17 8.22
N SER A 220 -15.36 -1.85 8.20
CA SER A 220 -15.55 -1.02 7.00
C SER A 220 -14.46 -1.27 5.95
N SER A 221 -13.22 -1.46 6.39
CA SER A 221 -12.08 -1.78 5.53
C SER A 221 -12.20 -3.19 4.95
N LEU A 222 -12.61 -4.16 5.77
CA LEU A 222 -12.85 -5.53 5.32
C LEU A 222 -14.02 -5.60 4.32
N ALA A 223 -15.12 -4.89 4.58
CA ALA A 223 -16.23 -4.80 3.64
C ALA A 223 -15.80 -4.22 2.29
N MET A 224 -14.95 -3.19 2.30
CA MET A 224 -14.40 -2.60 1.07
C MET A 224 -13.56 -3.60 0.26
N LEU A 225 -12.77 -4.46 0.93
CA LEU A 225 -12.02 -5.53 0.26
C LEU A 225 -12.96 -6.53 -0.42
N TYR A 226 -14.01 -6.98 0.28
CA TYR A 226 -15.01 -7.87 -0.30
C TYR A 226 -15.71 -7.27 -1.51
N PHE A 227 -16.09 -5.99 -1.47
CA PHE A 227 -16.71 -5.33 -2.63
C PHE A 227 -15.75 -5.18 -3.81
N ARG A 228 -14.47 -4.89 -3.56
CA ARG A 228 -13.45 -4.80 -4.61
C ARG A 228 -13.23 -6.17 -5.26
N LEU A 229 -13.11 -7.22 -4.46
CA LEU A 229 -12.95 -8.59 -4.97
C LEU A 229 -14.20 -9.02 -5.74
N ALA A 230 -15.40 -8.79 -5.21
CA ALA A 230 -16.66 -9.08 -5.91
C ALA A 230 -16.72 -8.37 -7.28
N THR A 231 -16.38 -7.08 -7.32
CA THR A 231 -16.35 -6.31 -8.57
C THR A 231 -15.36 -6.88 -9.57
N LEU A 232 -14.17 -7.28 -9.10
CA LEU A 232 -13.16 -7.93 -9.94
C LEU A 232 -13.67 -9.26 -10.51
N LEU A 233 -14.29 -10.11 -9.68
CA LEU A 233 -14.77 -11.42 -10.11
C LEU A 233 -15.85 -11.32 -11.20
N LEU A 234 -16.67 -10.26 -11.17
CA LEU A 234 -17.65 -9.99 -12.23
C LEU A 234 -17.01 -9.73 -13.60
N LEU A 235 -15.76 -9.24 -13.65
CA LEU A 235 -15.05 -8.96 -14.90
C LEU A 235 -14.72 -10.23 -15.71
N TYR A 236 -14.71 -11.42 -15.08
CA TYR A 236 -14.48 -12.67 -15.80
C TYR A 236 -15.66 -13.09 -16.69
N GLY A 237 -16.88 -12.64 -16.37
CA GLY A 237 -18.10 -13.07 -17.08
C GLY A 237 -18.43 -14.56 -16.94
N ASP A 238 -17.85 -15.23 -15.92
CA ASP A 238 -18.07 -16.64 -15.62
C ASP A 238 -19.12 -16.81 -14.51
N THR A 239 -20.01 -17.80 -14.67
CA THR A 239 -21.14 -18.01 -13.75
C THR A 239 -20.69 -18.38 -12.33
N ASN A 240 -19.59 -19.13 -12.17
CA ASN A 240 -19.08 -19.47 -10.83
C ASN A 240 -18.47 -18.24 -10.16
N LYS A 241 -17.71 -17.43 -10.91
CA LYS A 241 -17.16 -16.15 -10.44
C LYS A 241 -18.27 -15.16 -10.06
N THR A 242 -19.39 -15.14 -10.80
CA THR A 242 -20.57 -14.32 -10.44
C THR A 242 -21.18 -14.77 -9.12
N ARG A 243 -21.36 -16.09 -8.91
CA ARG A 243 -21.89 -16.62 -7.63
C ARG A 243 -20.99 -16.26 -6.46
N GLU A 244 -19.68 -16.36 -6.64
CA GLU A 244 -18.71 -15.96 -5.62
C GLU A 244 -18.76 -14.45 -5.34
N ALA A 245 -18.87 -13.62 -6.38
CA ALA A 245 -19.01 -12.17 -6.24
C ALA A 245 -20.26 -11.79 -5.41
N GLU A 246 -21.38 -12.47 -5.63
CA GLU A 246 -22.61 -12.27 -4.86
C GLU A 246 -22.42 -12.63 -3.38
N ALA A 247 -21.73 -13.74 -3.10
CA ALA A 247 -21.42 -14.16 -1.73
C ALA A 247 -20.51 -13.15 -1.00
N LEU A 248 -19.45 -12.69 -1.66
CA LEU A 248 -18.54 -11.67 -1.10
C LEU A 248 -19.26 -10.35 -0.86
N LYS A 249 -20.11 -9.91 -1.81
CA LYS A 249 -20.94 -8.72 -1.62
C LYS A 249 -21.84 -8.86 -0.39
N ALA A 250 -22.49 -10.01 -0.22
CA ALA A 250 -23.33 -10.27 0.95
C ALA A 250 -22.54 -10.23 2.27
N GLN A 251 -21.30 -10.74 2.29
CA GLN A 251 -20.40 -10.62 3.45
C GLN A 251 -20.05 -9.16 3.74
N GLY A 252 -19.72 -8.36 2.73
CA GLY A 252 -19.45 -6.92 2.88
C GLY A 252 -20.67 -6.16 3.40
N ASP A 253 -21.86 -6.44 2.87
CA ASP A 253 -23.11 -5.84 3.31
C ASP A 253 -23.42 -6.20 4.80
N ALA A 254 -23.17 -7.45 5.20
CA ALA A 254 -23.34 -7.90 6.58
C ALA A 254 -22.41 -7.18 7.56
N LEU A 255 -21.14 -6.96 7.19
CA LEU A 255 -20.18 -6.21 8.00
C LEU A 255 -20.63 -4.75 8.21
N ILE A 256 -21.09 -4.09 7.15
CA ILE A 256 -21.61 -2.72 7.25
C ILE A 256 -22.86 -2.67 8.11
N ALA A 257 -23.77 -3.64 7.98
CA ALA A 257 -24.96 -3.72 8.81
C ALA A 257 -24.61 -3.90 10.29
N LYS A 258 -23.66 -4.79 10.61
CA LYS A 258 -23.16 -5.00 11.99
C LYS A 258 -22.52 -3.74 12.57
N ALA A 259 -21.69 -3.04 11.79
CA ALA A 259 -21.06 -1.79 12.21
C ALA A 259 -22.08 -0.67 12.49
N LYS A 260 -23.09 -0.53 11.61
CA LYS A 260 -24.20 0.42 11.82
C LYS A 260 -25.00 0.09 13.08
N ALA A 261 -25.35 -1.19 13.28
CA ALA A 261 -26.06 -1.62 14.48
C ALA A 261 -25.27 -1.32 15.77
N ALA A 262 -23.96 -1.61 15.78
CA ALA A 262 -23.09 -1.31 16.92
C ALA A 262 -23.00 0.20 17.21
N SER A 263 -22.95 1.03 16.16
CA SER A 263 -22.93 2.50 16.31
C SER A 263 -24.24 3.06 16.86
N ALA A 264 -25.38 2.48 16.46
CA ALA A 264 -26.70 2.87 16.95
C ALA A 264 -26.87 2.53 18.44
N VAL A 265 -26.37 1.37 18.88
CA VAL A 265 -26.38 0.97 20.30
C VAL A 265 -25.51 1.90 21.14
N LYS A 266 -24.31 2.27 20.66
CA LYS A 266 -23.44 3.23 21.36
C LYS A 266 -24.05 4.62 21.47
N GLY A 267 -24.70 5.10 20.40
CA GLY A 267 -25.39 6.40 20.42
C GLY A 267 -26.67 6.44 21.26
N ALA A 268 -27.27 5.28 21.54
CA ALA A 268 -28.42 5.18 22.47
C ALA A 268 -27.99 5.06 23.95
N ALA A 269 -26.72 4.77 24.21
CA ALA A 269 -26.14 4.63 25.55
C ALA A 269 -25.46 5.91 26.07
N THR A 270 -25.49 6.99 25.29
CA THR A 270 -25.02 8.35 25.62
C THR A 270 -26.17 9.32 25.68
#